data_AF-A0A7G8GJG3-F1
#
_entry.id   AF-A0A7G8GJG3-F1
#
_cell.length_a   1.000
_cell.length_b   1.000
_cell.length_c   1.000
_cell.angle_alpha   90.00
_cell.angle_beta   90.00
_cell.angle_gamma   90.00
#
_symmetry.space_group_name_H-M   'P 1'
#
loop_
_entity.id
_entity.type
_entity.pdbx_description
1 polymer ?
#
loop_
_entity_poly.entity_id
_entity_poly.type
_entity_poly.pdbx_seq_one_letter_code
_entity_poly.pdbx_strand_id
1 'polypeptide(L)'
;MKTSEEKASQRQNTLNGLRLMRSEIERSLHTLVNGEPQDPELDYTRLSRLNDKVQICQAIANGLPSTTNKLTPEQRARFIPLYALKMNDDGAYHHVFYGLGKGSSSSTFSIQRCGSQLDLDGNYRTSAVPYVATVLNGIAAMPCLSFNADGECASTLPTDFGAKIGNEELKTEDVNRDDILLYLSALGDGNYGFEILSDNKSPEQGYLMPALRFQTDNRRKLIQFVGPMDCPTETEDQQCIETSQLAVSSAADRAGRQPLQLTAYARADKRLINPDDQSSGLTSNWVTGGQPITSDRVRFLVDGSGSMGACMDWSRDDRGKLIPGTSTREFQTPEGDPARVTTNYPFSPSYNVNSYVCNQTRMERLKEEMTKIIESLPSNTKVSVEIFSSKSNNGNSYYNNRQWSRSKDGLVTIGENRESALEFISSFDMDEDGDYIKPSTWGGTNPWEALLRAFRDRSADTLYFLSDGLPTSDFIVYGSRIAEVDDDFDSAADYFETINDERIADGHEALIVNAASIMLHSGWMEKLAESTNGNYTQARKQ
;
A
#
# COMPACT_ATOMS: atom_id res chain seq x y z
N MET A 1 -7.15 31.63 31.71
CA MET A 1 -5.91 30.85 31.54
C MET A 1 -6.18 29.37 31.28
N LYS A 2 -6.91 28.64 32.14
CA LYS A 2 -7.27 27.20 31.93
C LYS A 2 -7.88 26.85 30.56
N THR A 3 -8.74 27.71 30.02
CA THR A 3 -9.39 27.52 28.71
C THR A 3 -8.44 27.61 27.51
N SER A 4 -7.27 28.25 27.64
CA SER A 4 -6.28 28.29 26.56
C SER A 4 -5.41 27.03 26.54
N GLU A 5 -5.15 26.46 27.71
CA GLU A 5 -4.38 25.22 27.89
C GLU A 5 -5.19 23.99 27.44
N GLU A 6 -6.48 23.92 27.76
CA GLU A 6 -7.38 22.85 27.32
C GLU A 6 -7.54 22.81 25.80
N LYS A 7 -7.70 23.98 25.16
CA LYS A 7 -7.75 24.12 23.70
C LYS A 7 -6.43 23.73 23.04
N ALA A 8 -5.30 24.12 23.63
CA ALA A 8 -3.98 23.74 23.12
C ALA A 8 -3.75 22.22 23.23
N SER A 9 -4.13 21.62 24.36
CA SER A 9 -4.07 20.17 24.59
C SER A 9 -4.95 19.39 23.61
N GLN A 10 -6.19 19.83 23.40
CA GLN A 10 -7.09 19.20 22.41
C GLN A 10 -6.51 19.26 21.00
N ARG A 11 -5.97 20.42 20.58
CA ARG A 11 -5.30 20.56 19.27
C ARG A 11 -4.08 19.64 19.14
N GLN A 12 -3.25 19.55 20.17
CA GLN A 12 -2.10 18.67 20.17
C GLN A 12 -2.52 17.19 20.08
N ASN A 13 -3.54 16.78 20.82
CA ASN A 13 -4.08 15.42 20.75
C ASN A 13 -4.68 15.12 19.37
N THR A 14 -5.41 16.07 18.77
CA THR A 14 -5.93 15.95 17.40
C THR A 14 -4.79 15.78 16.39
N LEU A 15 -3.73 16.59 16.48
CA LEU A 15 -2.58 16.49 15.58
C LEU A 15 -1.86 15.15 15.72
N ASN A 16 -1.64 14.68 16.95
CA ASN A 16 -1.04 13.38 17.20
C ASN A 16 -1.91 12.24 16.67
N GLY A 17 -3.23 12.33 16.88
CA GLY A 17 -4.17 11.35 16.37
C GLY A 17 -4.21 11.30 14.84
N LEU A 18 -4.27 12.45 14.17
CA LEU A 18 -4.19 12.55 12.70
C LEU A 18 -2.87 12.00 12.17
N ARG A 19 -1.75 12.29 12.84
CA ARG A 19 -0.43 11.77 12.48
C ARG A 19 -0.36 10.25 12.59
N LEU A 20 -0.91 9.68 13.66
CA LEU A 20 -1.01 8.23 13.83
C LEU A 20 -1.85 7.60 12.71
N MET A 21 -3.06 8.11 12.47
CA MET A 21 -3.94 7.60 11.41
C MET A 21 -3.26 7.65 10.05
N ARG A 22 -2.66 8.81 9.69
CA ARG A 22 -1.94 8.95 8.44
C ARG A 22 -0.82 7.92 8.32
N SER A 23 0.00 7.76 9.37
CA SER A 23 1.10 6.80 9.36
C SER A 23 0.64 5.36 9.17
N GLU A 24 -0.47 4.96 9.79
CA GLU A 24 -1.00 3.59 9.63
C GLU A 24 -1.67 3.40 8.27
N ILE A 25 -2.42 4.39 7.80
CA ILE A 25 -2.96 4.41 6.44
C ILE A 25 -1.79 4.21 5.47
N GLU A 26 -0.77 5.07 5.49
CA GLU A 26 0.40 5.00 4.60
C GLU A 26 1.23 3.72 4.66
N ARG A 27 1.07 2.90 5.71
CA ARG A 27 1.70 1.58 5.82
C ARG A 27 0.81 0.44 5.36
N SER A 28 -0.50 0.65 5.36
CA SER A 28 -1.48 -0.35 4.93
C SER A 28 -1.41 -0.60 3.44
N LEU A 29 -1.70 -1.82 3.01
CA LEU A 29 -1.82 -2.19 1.61
C LEU A 29 -3.12 -1.63 1.02
N HIS A 30 -4.26 -1.76 1.71
CA HIS A 30 -5.55 -1.30 1.21
C HIS A 30 -6.41 -0.77 2.35
N THR A 31 -7.28 0.18 2.00
CA THR A 31 -8.35 0.67 2.86
C THR A 31 -9.56 -0.24 2.70
N LEU A 32 -10.07 -0.75 3.81
CA LEU A 32 -11.21 -1.65 3.85
C LEU A 32 -12.44 -0.86 4.30
N VAL A 33 -13.49 -0.86 3.48
CA VAL A 33 -14.70 -0.04 3.72
C VAL A 33 -15.95 -0.85 3.43
N ASN A 34 -17.08 -0.45 4.00
CA ASN A 34 -18.38 -1.02 3.62
C ASN A 34 -18.87 -0.37 2.32
N GLY A 35 -19.76 -1.04 1.60
CA GLY A 35 -20.18 -0.67 0.24
C GLY A 35 -19.49 -1.51 -0.84
N GLU A 36 -20.15 -1.69 -1.98
CA GLU A 36 -19.59 -2.46 -3.09
C GLU A 36 -18.47 -1.66 -3.79
N PRO A 37 -17.29 -2.26 -4.03
CA PRO A 37 -16.28 -1.62 -4.84
C PRO A 37 -16.75 -1.53 -6.30
N GLN A 38 -16.34 -0.46 -6.99
CA GLN A 38 -16.62 -0.32 -8.44
C GLN A 38 -15.93 -1.40 -9.27
N ASP A 39 -14.75 -1.84 -8.81
CA ASP A 39 -13.99 -2.94 -9.40
C ASP A 39 -14.27 -4.26 -8.63
N PRO A 40 -14.85 -5.28 -9.27
CA PRO A 40 -15.08 -6.60 -8.66
C PRO A 40 -13.81 -7.27 -8.12
N GLU A 41 -12.63 -6.97 -8.67
CA GLU A 41 -11.36 -7.55 -8.20
C GLU A 41 -11.00 -7.05 -6.78
N LEU A 42 -11.57 -5.93 -6.36
CA LEU A 42 -11.38 -5.35 -5.04
C LEU A 42 -12.40 -5.84 -4.01
N ASP A 43 -13.16 -6.90 -4.27
CA ASP A 43 -14.16 -7.41 -3.31
C ASP A 43 -13.54 -7.82 -1.95
N TYR A 44 -12.24 -8.18 -1.93
CA TYR A 44 -11.49 -8.42 -0.69
C TYR A 44 -11.30 -7.16 0.18
N THR A 45 -11.55 -5.97 -0.36
CA THR A 45 -11.48 -4.70 0.37
C THR A 45 -12.76 -4.38 1.15
N ARG A 46 -13.77 -5.25 1.09
CA ARG A 46 -15.04 -5.05 1.81
C ARG A 46 -14.85 -5.30 3.30
N LEU A 47 -15.14 -4.29 4.09
CA LEU A 47 -15.08 -4.37 5.55
C LEU A 47 -16.09 -5.37 6.13
N SER A 48 -17.23 -5.57 5.46
CA SER A 48 -18.25 -6.56 5.85
C SER A 48 -17.73 -8.00 5.87
N ARG A 49 -16.67 -8.31 5.11
CA ARG A 49 -15.99 -9.62 5.15
C ARG A 49 -15.23 -9.87 6.47
N LEU A 50 -14.99 -8.82 7.26
CA LEU A 50 -14.26 -8.86 8.54
C LEU A 50 -15.18 -8.62 9.76
N ASN A 51 -16.47 -8.95 9.65
CA ASN A 51 -17.44 -8.66 10.70
C ASN A 51 -17.14 -9.38 12.03
N ASP A 52 -16.55 -10.57 11.96
CA ASP A 52 -16.02 -11.31 13.12
C ASP A 52 -14.92 -10.52 13.84
N LYS A 53 -14.00 -9.89 13.10
CA LYS A 53 -12.93 -9.04 13.64
C LYS A 53 -13.47 -7.71 14.16
N VAL A 54 -14.49 -7.15 13.53
CA VAL A 54 -15.22 -5.97 14.06
C VAL A 54 -15.85 -6.28 15.42
N GLN A 55 -16.43 -7.47 15.60
CA GLN A 55 -17.01 -7.89 16.88
C GLN A 55 -15.97 -7.96 17.99
N ILE A 56 -14.72 -8.35 17.68
CA ILE A 56 -13.60 -8.31 18.64
C ILE A 56 -13.37 -6.87 19.14
N CYS A 57 -13.34 -5.91 18.21
CA CYS A 57 -13.19 -4.49 18.57
C CYS A 57 -14.36 -3.98 19.40
N GLN A 58 -15.59 -4.37 19.08
CA GLN A 58 -16.78 -4.05 19.86
C GLN A 58 -16.70 -4.64 21.27
N ALA A 59 -16.28 -5.91 21.42
CA ALA A 59 -16.12 -6.54 22.74
C ALA A 59 -15.07 -5.80 23.60
N ILE A 60 -13.91 -5.48 23.02
CA ILE A 60 -12.83 -4.79 23.74
C ILE A 60 -13.22 -3.36 24.10
N ALA A 61 -13.98 -2.65 23.26
CA ALA A 61 -14.52 -1.32 23.57
C ALA A 61 -15.48 -1.34 24.78
N ASN A 62 -16.06 -2.51 25.10
CA ASN A 62 -16.87 -2.73 26.30
C ASN A 62 -16.05 -3.23 27.51
N GLY A 63 -14.74 -3.40 27.38
CA GLY A 63 -13.89 -4.02 28.41
C GLY A 63 -14.12 -5.52 28.56
N LEU A 64 -14.71 -6.16 27.56
CA LEU A 64 -14.98 -7.61 27.53
C LEU A 64 -13.81 -8.37 26.87
N PRO A 65 -13.65 -9.67 27.16
CA PRO A 65 -12.67 -10.50 26.48
C PRO A 65 -12.88 -10.53 24.96
N SER A 66 -11.79 -10.60 24.18
CA SER A 66 -11.83 -10.67 22.72
C SER A 66 -12.57 -11.91 22.17
N THR A 67 -12.81 -12.92 23.00
CA THR A 67 -13.57 -14.14 22.66
C THR A 67 -15.09 -13.98 22.79
N THR A 68 -15.58 -12.82 23.25
CA THR A 68 -17.02 -12.58 23.40
C THR A 68 -17.68 -12.37 22.03
N ASN A 69 -18.53 -13.31 21.64
CA ASN A 69 -19.20 -13.36 20.33
C ASN A 69 -20.69 -12.99 20.36
N LYS A 70 -21.22 -12.62 21.53
CA LYS A 70 -22.62 -12.17 21.71
C LYS A 70 -22.61 -10.83 22.42
N LEU A 71 -22.92 -9.79 21.66
CA LEU A 71 -23.01 -8.42 22.15
C LEU A 71 -24.44 -7.92 21.99
N THR A 72 -24.95 -7.20 22.99
CA THR A 72 -26.22 -6.47 22.87
C THR A 72 -26.10 -5.32 21.86
N PRO A 73 -27.21 -4.79 21.33
CA PRO A 73 -27.17 -3.60 20.47
C PRO A 73 -26.39 -2.43 21.08
N GLU A 74 -26.57 -2.15 22.37
CA GLU A 74 -25.87 -1.09 23.10
C GLU A 74 -24.37 -1.37 23.23
N GLN A 75 -23.99 -2.64 23.36
CA GLN A 75 -22.58 -3.02 23.37
C GLN A 75 -21.94 -2.84 21.98
N ARG A 76 -22.64 -3.20 20.90
CA ARG A 76 -22.17 -2.94 19.52
C ARG A 76 -22.03 -1.44 19.23
N ALA A 77 -22.91 -0.62 19.80
CA ALA A 77 -22.90 0.82 19.66
C ALA A 77 -21.64 1.51 20.25
N ARG A 78 -20.86 0.83 21.09
CA ARG A 78 -19.62 1.40 21.64
C ARG A 78 -18.49 1.52 20.62
N PHE A 79 -18.57 0.78 19.51
CA PHE A 79 -17.61 0.86 18.41
C PHE A 79 -18.34 0.63 17.08
N ILE A 80 -18.64 1.73 16.39
CA ILE A 80 -19.25 1.73 15.05
C ILE A 80 -18.13 1.76 14.01
N PRO A 81 -17.87 0.69 13.25
CA PRO A 81 -16.75 0.68 12.32
C PRO A 81 -16.96 1.69 11.18
N LEU A 82 -15.94 2.48 10.90
CA LEU A 82 -15.89 3.43 9.78
C LEU A 82 -15.16 2.80 8.60
N TYR A 83 -13.91 2.41 8.84
CA TYR A 83 -13.03 1.75 7.88
C TYR A 83 -11.99 0.90 8.62
N ALA A 84 -11.33 0.00 7.92
CA ALA A 84 -10.17 -0.72 8.42
C ALA A 84 -9.02 -0.64 7.42
N LEU A 85 -7.85 -1.09 7.84
CA LEU A 85 -6.61 -1.05 7.07
C LEU A 85 -6.06 -2.46 6.97
N LYS A 86 -5.80 -2.96 5.77
CA LYS A 86 -5.07 -4.21 5.56
C LYS A 86 -3.58 -3.96 5.71
N MET A 87 -2.96 -4.49 6.76
CA MET A 87 -1.52 -4.32 7.01
C MET A 87 -0.72 -5.43 6.32
N ASN A 88 0.56 -5.18 6.06
CA ASN A 88 1.49 -6.13 5.41
C ASN A 88 2.21 -7.07 6.39
N ASP A 89 1.94 -6.97 7.70
CA ASP A 89 2.72 -7.68 8.73
C ASP A 89 2.10 -9.03 9.08
N ASP A 90 2.93 -10.08 9.20
CA ASP A 90 2.62 -11.51 9.43
C ASP A 90 1.96 -11.88 10.79
N GLY A 91 1.37 -10.92 11.51
CA GLY A 91 0.75 -11.15 12.82
C GLY A 91 -0.75 -11.46 12.80
N ALA A 92 -1.24 -12.31 13.72
CA ALA A 92 -2.62 -12.78 13.84
C ALA A 92 -3.76 -11.71 13.83
N TYR A 93 -3.44 -10.42 13.94
CA TYR A 93 -4.34 -9.29 13.78
C TYR A 93 -3.86 -8.36 12.64
N HIS A 94 -3.95 -8.86 11.41
CA HIS A 94 -3.49 -8.19 10.17
C HIS A 94 -4.28 -6.92 9.78
N HIS A 95 -5.20 -6.44 10.63
CA HIS A 95 -6.03 -5.28 10.34
C HIS A 95 -6.07 -4.28 11.49
N VAL A 96 -5.99 -3.00 11.15
CA VAL A 96 -6.27 -1.90 12.08
C VAL A 96 -7.63 -1.32 11.74
N PHE A 97 -8.55 -1.31 12.71
CA PHE A 97 -9.91 -0.80 12.53
C PHE A 97 -10.03 0.60 13.13
N TYR A 98 -10.72 1.47 12.42
CA TYR A 98 -11.13 2.78 12.88
C TYR A 98 -12.64 2.80 13.02
N GLY A 99 -13.12 3.19 14.20
CA GLY A 99 -14.55 3.22 14.51
C GLY A 99 -14.95 4.47 15.26
N LEU A 100 -16.21 4.86 15.14
CA LEU A 100 -16.84 5.91 15.91
C LEU A 100 -17.26 5.37 17.28
N GLY A 101 -17.06 6.19 18.31
CA GLY A 101 -17.55 5.94 19.66
C GLY A 101 -17.96 7.23 20.35
N LYS A 102 -18.30 7.13 21.63
CA LYS A 102 -18.66 8.30 22.45
C LYS A 102 -17.45 9.19 22.67
N GLY A 103 -17.62 10.51 22.54
CA GLY A 103 -16.58 11.49 22.88
C GLY A 103 -16.44 11.67 24.40
N SER A 104 -15.42 12.40 24.83
CA SER A 104 -15.25 12.72 26.26
C SER A 104 -16.30 13.68 26.79
N SER A 105 -16.91 14.49 25.92
CA SER A 105 -18.07 15.32 26.27
C SER A 105 -19.36 14.62 25.83
N SER A 106 -20.43 14.82 26.58
CA SER A 106 -21.76 14.24 26.30
C SER A 106 -22.32 14.66 24.95
N SER A 107 -21.83 15.76 24.36
CA SER A 107 -22.30 16.32 23.09
C SER A 107 -21.45 15.94 21.87
N THR A 108 -20.38 15.16 22.03
CA THR A 108 -19.41 14.87 20.96
C THR A 108 -19.20 13.38 20.73
N PHE A 109 -18.68 13.03 19.55
CA PHE A 109 -18.19 11.69 19.23
C PHE A 109 -16.67 11.61 19.29
N SER A 110 -16.13 10.39 19.25
CA SER A 110 -14.69 10.11 19.10
C SER A 110 -14.44 9.12 17.98
N ILE A 111 -13.25 9.17 17.38
CA ILE A 111 -12.72 8.10 16.52
C ILE A 111 -11.77 7.29 17.37
N GLN A 112 -12.03 5.99 17.44
CA GLN A 112 -11.27 4.99 18.17
C GLN A 112 -10.56 4.09 17.19
N ARG A 113 -9.31 3.75 17.50
CA ARG A 113 -8.50 2.76 16.82
C ARG A 113 -8.58 1.45 17.57
N CYS A 114 -8.79 0.35 16.87
CA CYS A 114 -8.71 -1.00 17.36
C CYS A 114 -7.66 -1.79 16.57
N GLY A 115 -6.68 -2.37 17.25
CA GLY A 115 -5.65 -3.19 16.60
C GLY A 115 -4.45 -3.44 17.51
N SER A 116 -3.43 -4.12 17.00
CA SER A 116 -2.21 -4.42 17.75
C SER A 116 -1.45 -3.15 18.17
N GLN A 117 -0.67 -3.25 19.25
CA GLN A 117 0.21 -2.18 19.70
C GLN A 117 1.38 -1.99 18.74
N LEU A 118 1.72 -0.72 18.49
CA LEU A 118 2.93 -0.31 17.76
C LEU A 118 4.07 -0.22 18.77
N ASP A 119 5.17 -0.92 18.50
CA ASP A 119 6.42 -0.76 19.24
C ASP A 119 7.14 0.54 18.86
N LEU A 120 8.11 0.93 19.70
CA LEU A 120 8.98 2.08 19.44
C LEU A 120 9.74 1.94 18.11
N ASP A 121 10.01 0.71 17.69
CA ASP A 121 10.66 0.38 16.43
C ASP A 121 9.69 0.38 15.23
N GLY A 122 8.43 0.75 15.45
CA GLY A 122 7.40 0.86 14.42
C GLY A 122 6.73 -0.47 14.04
N ASN A 123 7.18 -1.61 14.53
CA ASN A 123 6.57 -2.92 14.24
C ASN A 123 5.33 -3.18 15.12
N TYR A 124 4.39 -3.98 14.62
CA TYR A 124 3.24 -4.42 15.43
C TYR A 124 3.62 -5.59 16.32
N ARG A 125 3.20 -5.55 17.59
CA ARG A 125 3.31 -6.70 18.50
C ARG A 125 2.30 -7.77 18.10
N THR A 126 2.77 -8.79 17.39
CA THR A 126 1.93 -9.88 16.85
C THR A 126 1.39 -10.83 17.91
N SER A 127 1.99 -10.87 19.11
CA SER A 127 1.58 -11.68 20.26
C SER A 127 0.68 -10.95 21.25
N ALA A 128 0.43 -9.65 21.06
CA ALA A 128 -0.41 -8.85 21.94
C ALA A 128 -1.87 -8.89 21.49
N VAL A 129 -2.79 -9.05 22.45
CA VAL A 129 -4.24 -8.89 22.20
C VAL A 129 -4.49 -7.46 21.70
N PRO A 130 -5.34 -7.25 20.67
CA PRO A 130 -5.67 -5.92 20.18
C PRO A 130 -6.27 -5.08 21.31
N TYR A 131 -6.13 -3.77 21.19
CA TYR A 131 -6.69 -2.82 22.15
C TYR A 131 -7.44 -1.72 21.41
N VAL A 132 -8.42 -1.13 22.10
CA VAL A 132 -9.17 0.03 21.61
C VAL A 132 -8.65 1.27 22.31
N ALA A 133 -8.32 2.31 21.54
CA ALA A 133 -7.89 3.60 22.06
C ALA A 133 -8.50 4.75 21.27
N THR A 134 -8.88 5.82 21.95
CA THR A 134 -9.34 7.05 21.31
C THR A 134 -8.18 7.75 20.60
N VAL A 135 -8.33 7.97 19.30
CA VAL A 135 -7.33 8.65 18.46
C VAL A 135 -7.74 10.08 18.19
N LEU A 136 -9.00 10.32 17.84
CA LEU A 136 -9.57 11.66 17.77
C LEU A 136 -10.75 11.77 18.71
N ASN A 137 -10.86 12.91 19.37
CA ASN A 137 -11.94 13.16 20.30
C ASN A 137 -12.54 14.54 20.03
N GLY A 138 -13.84 14.68 20.30
CA GLY A 138 -14.56 15.92 20.08
C GLY A 138 -15.09 16.07 18.66
N ILE A 139 -15.36 14.99 17.91
CA ILE A 139 -16.09 15.08 16.65
C ILE A 139 -17.46 15.73 16.94
N ALA A 140 -17.75 16.84 16.27
CA ALA A 140 -18.97 17.59 16.50
C ALA A 140 -20.19 16.83 15.99
N ALA A 141 -21.36 17.19 16.50
CA ALA A 141 -22.62 16.80 15.88
C ALA A 141 -23.07 17.88 14.88
N MET A 142 -23.76 17.45 13.83
CA MET A 142 -24.38 18.35 12.86
C MET A 142 -25.38 19.27 13.56
N PRO A 143 -25.27 20.61 13.39
CA PRO A 143 -26.24 21.55 13.91
C PRO A 143 -27.54 21.46 13.13
N CYS A 144 -28.54 22.17 13.64
CA CYS A 144 -29.69 22.49 12.84
C CYS A 144 -29.30 23.49 11.75
N LEU A 145 -29.66 23.19 10.50
CA LEU A 145 -29.36 24.05 9.32
C LEU A 145 -30.62 24.73 8.78
N SER A 146 -31.80 24.28 9.19
CA SER A 146 -33.10 24.84 8.82
C SER A 146 -33.88 25.26 10.06
N PHE A 147 -34.42 26.48 10.07
CA PHE A 147 -35.22 27.00 11.18
C PHE A 147 -36.62 27.38 10.69
N ASN A 148 -37.63 27.14 11.51
CA ASN A 148 -39.00 27.58 11.23
C ASN A 148 -39.14 29.10 11.50
N ALA A 149 -40.32 29.66 11.19
CA ALA A 149 -40.60 31.08 11.38
C ALA A 149 -40.47 31.55 12.84
N ASP A 150 -40.59 30.63 13.79
CA ASP A 150 -40.47 30.86 15.24
C ASP A 150 -39.02 30.73 15.75
N GLY A 151 -38.05 30.43 14.86
CA GLY A 151 -36.64 30.28 15.19
C GLY A 151 -36.28 28.93 15.81
N GLU A 152 -37.19 27.96 15.80
CA GLU A 152 -36.94 26.59 16.24
C GLU A 152 -36.37 25.74 15.12
N CYS A 153 -35.64 24.68 15.49
CA CYS A 153 -35.03 23.79 14.52
C CYS A 153 -36.08 23.03 13.71
N ALA A 154 -36.07 23.23 12.38
CA ALA A 154 -36.94 22.53 11.44
C ALA A 154 -36.31 21.22 10.91
N SER A 155 -35.04 20.95 11.22
CA SER A 155 -34.38 19.69 10.85
C SER A 155 -34.85 18.55 11.74
N THR A 156 -35.27 17.44 11.13
CA THR A 156 -35.73 16.24 11.85
C THR A 156 -34.73 15.10 11.75
N LEU A 157 -34.75 14.22 12.76
CA LEU A 157 -34.06 12.93 12.68
C LEU A 157 -34.71 12.02 11.62
N PRO A 158 -34.02 10.94 11.19
CA PRO A 158 -34.62 9.92 10.33
C PRO A 158 -35.95 9.42 10.88
N THR A 159 -36.93 9.18 9.99
CA THR A 159 -38.29 8.78 10.39
C THR A 159 -38.34 7.44 11.12
N ASP A 160 -37.36 6.58 10.89
CA ASP A 160 -37.23 5.26 11.53
C ASP A 160 -36.38 5.28 12.81
N PHE A 161 -35.88 6.46 13.23
CA PHE A 161 -34.95 6.60 14.34
C PHE A 161 -35.45 5.96 15.64
N GLY A 162 -36.61 6.40 16.13
CA GLY A 162 -37.22 5.91 17.37
C GLY A 162 -37.51 4.40 17.33
N ALA A 163 -38.03 3.90 16.20
CA ALA A 163 -38.30 2.48 16.02
C ALA A 163 -37.01 1.64 16.06
N LYS A 164 -35.92 2.12 15.45
CA LYS A 164 -34.63 1.41 15.40
C LYS A 164 -33.91 1.34 16.75
N ILE A 165 -34.09 2.34 17.61
CA ILE A 165 -33.51 2.34 18.97
C ILE A 165 -34.47 1.78 20.03
N GLY A 166 -35.68 1.36 19.64
CA GLY A 166 -36.69 0.81 20.55
C GLY A 166 -37.38 1.84 21.44
N ASN A 167 -37.42 3.11 21.01
CA ASN A 167 -38.06 4.22 21.73
C ASN A 167 -38.76 5.19 20.74
N GLU A 168 -39.99 4.85 20.35
CA GLU A 168 -40.79 5.65 19.40
C GLU A 168 -41.26 7.00 19.98
N GLU A 169 -41.30 7.13 21.31
CA GLU A 169 -41.73 8.35 22.01
C GLU A 169 -40.57 9.33 22.28
N LEU A 170 -39.34 8.98 21.90
CA LEU A 170 -38.16 9.82 22.16
C LEU A 170 -38.26 11.14 21.38
N LYS A 171 -38.27 12.25 22.12
CA LYS A 171 -38.25 13.58 21.53
C LYS A 171 -36.84 13.95 21.08
N THR A 172 -36.72 14.68 19.98
CA THR A 172 -35.44 15.13 19.41
C THR A 172 -34.58 15.91 20.41
N GLU A 173 -35.19 16.67 21.33
CA GLU A 173 -34.51 17.43 22.39
C GLU A 173 -33.84 16.55 23.46
N ASP A 174 -34.30 15.32 23.64
CA ASP A 174 -33.80 14.36 24.61
C ASP A 174 -32.72 13.43 24.01
N VAL A 175 -32.50 13.50 22.70
CA VAL A 175 -31.57 12.63 21.97
C VAL A 175 -30.12 12.96 22.33
N ASN A 176 -29.43 11.96 22.89
CA ASN A 176 -28.03 12.04 23.24
C ASN A 176 -27.14 11.26 22.23
N ARG A 177 -25.82 11.28 22.44
CA ARG A 177 -24.86 10.64 21.52
C ARG A 177 -24.90 9.11 21.57
N ASP A 178 -25.29 8.53 22.70
CA ASP A 178 -25.45 7.08 22.81
C ASP A 178 -26.66 6.61 21.98
N ASP A 179 -27.74 7.39 21.94
CA ASP A 179 -28.91 7.11 21.09
C ASP A 179 -28.55 7.13 19.60
N ILE A 180 -27.74 8.11 19.17
CA ILE A 180 -27.23 8.18 17.79
C ILE A 180 -26.34 6.97 17.47
N LEU A 181 -25.42 6.61 18.37
CA LEU A 181 -24.56 5.44 18.16
C LEU A 181 -25.38 4.13 18.14
N LEU A 182 -26.41 4.03 18.97
CA LEU A 182 -27.33 2.90 18.98
C LEU A 182 -28.09 2.80 17.66
N TYR A 183 -28.61 3.92 17.15
CA TYR A 183 -29.24 3.99 15.83
C TYR A 183 -28.30 3.51 14.73
N LEU A 184 -27.06 4.02 14.67
CA LEU A 184 -26.07 3.61 13.67
C LEU A 184 -25.76 2.11 13.76
N SER A 185 -25.69 1.55 14.97
CA SER A 185 -25.51 0.10 15.17
C SER A 185 -26.71 -0.73 14.71
N ALA A 186 -27.92 -0.16 14.72
CA ALA A 186 -29.18 -0.81 14.38
C ALA A 186 -29.54 -0.73 12.88
N LEU A 187 -28.77 0.01 12.08
CA LEU A 187 -28.94 0.06 10.63
C LEU A 187 -28.72 -1.30 9.94
N GLY A 188 -28.04 -2.25 10.58
CA GLY A 188 -27.92 -3.64 10.10
C GLY A 188 -26.92 -3.84 8.96
N ASP A 189 -26.66 -5.11 8.62
CA ASP A 189 -25.86 -5.59 7.47
C ASP A 189 -24.44 -5.04 7.31
N GLY A 190 -23.88 -4.47 8.38
CA GLY A 190 -22.57 -3.82 8.32
C GLY A 190 -22.61 -2.43 7.68
N ASN A 191 -23.78 -1.84 7.44
CA ASN A 191 -23.87 -0.53 6.77
C ASN A 191 -23.52 0.65 7.70
N TYR A 192 -23.83 0.56 8.99
CA TYR A 192 -23.42 1.50 10.06
C TYR A 192 -23.59 3.02 9.77
N GLY A 193 -24.29 3.40 8.70
CA GLY A 193 -24.41 4.78 8.22
C GLY A 193 -23.16 5.33 7.51
N PHE A 194 -22.19 4.48 7.16
CA PHE A 194 -20.91 4.89 6.55
C PHE A 194 -20.50 4.03 5.34
N GLU A 195 -21.45 3.32 4.73
CA GLU A 195 -21.20 2.59 3.50
C GLU A 195 -20.78 3.53 2.36
N ILE A 196 -19.73 3.17 1.64
CA ILE A 196 -19.27 3.94 0.50
C ILE A 196 -20.25 3.75 -0.66
N LEU A 197 -20.82 4.86 -1.10
CA LEU A 197 -21.74 4.94 -2.23
C LEU A 197 -20.98 4.89 -3.57
N SER A 198 -21.73 4.89 -4.67
CA SER A 198 -21.16 4.81 -6.02
C SER A 198 -20.25 5.98 -6.40
N ASP A 199 -20.34 7.11 -5.70
CA ASP A 199 -19.46 8.29 -5.85
C ASP A 199 -18.16 8.19 -5.02
N ASN A 200 -17.92 7.04 -4.40
CA ASN A 200 -16.84 6.76 -3.45
C ASN A 200 -16.85 7.56 -2.14
N LYS A 201 -17.96 8.21 -1.81
CA LYS A 201 -18.13 8.91 -0.53
C LYS A 201 -19.03 8.10 0.40
N SER A 202 -18.82 8.23 1.72
CA SER A 202 -19.82 7.81 2.69
C SER A 202 -21.08 8.68 2.57
N PRO A 203 -22.24 8.30 3.11
CA PRO A 203 -23.47 9.07 2.97
C PRO A 203 -23.39 10.43 3.68
N GLU A 204 -24.22 11.37 3.24
CA GLU A 204 -24.38 12.66 3.91
C GLU A 204 -24.93 12.50 5.33
N GLN A 205 -24.50 13.41 6.22
CA GLN A 205 -24.84 13.38 7.63
C GLN A 205 -25.94 14.41 7.92
N GLY A 206 -27.02 13.93 8.55
CA GLY A 206 -28.17 14.76 8.93
C GLY A 206 -28.03 15.40 10.32
N TYR A 207 -29.08 16.07 10.77
CA TYR A 207 -29.12 16.72 12.09
C TYR A 207 -28.76 15.74 13.24
N LEU A 208 -27.93 16.20 14.19
CA LEU A 208 -27.40 15.45 15.35
C LEU A 208 -26.47 14.26 15.02
N MET A 209 -26.33 13.87 13.75
CA MET A 209 -25.35 12.87 13.29
C MET A 209 -23.92 13.42 13.42
N PRO A 210 -22.88 12.57 13.45
CA PRO A 210 -21.50 13.03 13.47
C PRO A 210 -21.20 13.93 12.27
N ALA A 211 -20.56 15.08 12.51
CA ALA A 211 -20.06 15.97 11.46
C ALA A 211 -18.77 15.41 10.84
N LEU A 212 -18.86 14.17 10.33
CA LEU A 212 -17.78 13.40 9.76
C LEU A 212 -18.31 12.66 8.52
N ARG A 213 -17.65 12.88 7.39
CA ARG A 213 -17.84 12.10 6.16
C ARG A 213 -16.47 11.84 5.57
N PHE A 214 -16.30 10.70 4.91
CA PHE A 214 -15.04 10.38 4.27
C PHE A 214 -15.27 9.81 2.88
N GLN A 215 -14.24 9.89 2.05
CA GLN A 215 -14.21 9.33 0.72
C GLN A 215 -12.97 8.46 0.53
N THR A 216 -13.09 7.54 -0.42
CA THR A 216 -12.00 6.72 -0.93
C THR A 216 -11.89 6.89 -2.44
N ASP A 217 -10.86 6.33 -3.04
CA ASP A 217 -10.71 6.20 -4.48
C ASP A 217 -11.25 4.83 -4.95
N ASN A 218 -11.37 4.67 -6.27
CA ASN A 218 -11.81 3.42 -6.91
C ASN A 218 -10.91 2.24 -6.55
N ARG A 219 -9.61 2.48 -6.28
CA ARG A 219 -8.63 1.45 -5.94
C ARG A 219 -8.60 1.09 -4.45
N ARG A 220 -9.43 1.73 -3.61
CA ARG A 220 -9.52 1.46 -2.16
C ARG A 220 -8.15 1.63 -1.49
N LYS A 221 -7.51 2.76 -1.81
CA LYS A 221 -6.21 3.20 -1.30
C LYS A 221 -6.29 4.57 -0.65
N LEU A 222 -7.33 5.37 -0.84
CA LEU A 222 -7.45 6.71 -0.26
C LEU A 222 -8.39 6.69 0.96
N ILE A 223 -8.02 7.40 2.02
CA ILE A 223 -8.97 7.92 3.00
C ILE A 223 -8.81 9.44 3.02
N GLN A 224 -9.89 10.13 2.70
CA GLN A 224 -9.98 11.57 2.81
C GLN A 224 -11.24 11.97 3.58
N PHE A 225 -11.08 12.81 4.60
CA PHE A 225 -12.21 13.44 5.29
C PHE A 225 -12.72 14.61 4.45
N VAL A 226 -14.03 14.61 4.22
CA VAL A 226 -14.73 15.58 3.38
C VAL A 226 -15.82 16.29 4.18
N GLY A 227 -16.50 17.27 3.58
CA GLY A 227 -17.66 17.92 4.19
C GLY A 227 -18.75 16.91 4.54
N PRO A 228 -19.44 17.05 5.69
CA PRO A 228 -20.48 16.12 6.12
C PRO A 228 -21.72 16.10 5.21
N MET A 229 -21.88 17.06 4.30
CA MET A 229 -22.96 17.19 3.32
C MET A 229 -22.42 17.79 2.02
N ASP A 230 -23.07 17.56 0.89
CA ASP A 230 -22.72 18.23 -0.37
C ASP A 230 -23.32 19.66 -0.40
N CYS A 231 -22.45 20.66 -0.52
CA CYS A 231 -22.83 22.07 -0.54
C CYS A 231 -23.07 22.56 -1.97
N PRO A 232 -24.24 23.13 -2.30
CA PRO A 232 -24.47 23.71 -3.62
C PRO A 232 -23.61 24.97 -3.82
N THR A 233 -23.01 25.11 -5.00
CA THR A 233 -22.07 26.20 -5.35
C THR A 233 -22.73 27.54 -5.64
N GLU A 234 -24.07 27.63 -5.72
CA GLU A 234 -24.76 28.77 -6.35
C GLU A 234 -25.73 29.57 -5.46
N THR A 235 -25.77 29.33 -4.16
CA THR A 235 -26.69 30.06 -3.27
C THR A 235 -25.99 30.55 -2.00
N GLU A 236 -25.71 31.85 -1.93
CA GLU A 236 -25.11 32.54 -0.77
C GLU A 236 -25.96 32.44 0.51
N ASP A 237 -27.23 32.04 0.40
CA ASP A 237 -28.21 32.07 1.50
C ASP A 237 -28.40 30.73 2.24
N GLN A 238 -27.75 29.63 1.82
CA GLN A 238 -27.87 28.33 2.49
C GLN A 238 -26.69 28.07 3.43
N GLN A 239 -26.97 27.95 4.73
CA GLN A 239 -25.95 27.53 5.71
C GLN A 239 -25.48 26.12 5.39
N CYS A 240 -24.25 25.99 4.92
CA CYS A 240 -23.64 24.70 4.61
C CYS A 240 -22.35 24.46 5.39
N ILE A 241 -22.06 23.19 5.65
CA ILE A 241 -20.85 22.78 6.38
C ILE A 241 -19.90 22.10 5.39
N GLU A 242 -18.92 22.86 4.92
CA GLU A 242 -17.98 22.42 3.87
C GLU A 242 -16.90 21.45 4.36
N THR A 243 -16.69 21.34 5.67
CA THR A 243 -15.62 20.50 6.25
C THR A 243 -16.13 19.69 7.43
N SER A 244 -15.61 18.47 7.62
CA SER A 244 -15.80 17.72 8.87
C SER A 244 -15.32 18.56 10.07
N GLN A 245 -15.97 18.46 11.24
CA GLN A 245 -15.75 19.43 12.33
C GLN A 245 -15.45 18.78 13.68
N LEU A 246 -14.53 19.39 14.41
CA LEU A 246 -14.32 19.16 15.83
C LEU A 246 -14.99 20.26 16.66
N ALA A 247 -15.67 19.86 17.73
CA ALA A 247 -16.14 20.75 18.77
C ALA A 247 -14.99 21.00 19.77
N VAL A 248 -14.65 22.27 19.93
CA VAL A 248 -13.68 22.76 20.89
C VAL A 248 -14.46 23.36 22.05
N SER A 249 -14.42 22.69 23.21
CA SER A 249 -15.07 23.20 24.41
C SER A 249 -14.40 24.50 24.87
N SER A 250 -15.21 25.47 25.27
CA SER A 250 -14.78 26.62 26.06
C SER A 250 -15.68 26.72 27.29
N ALA A 251 -15.16 27.19 28.41
CA ALA A 251 -15.89 27.30 29.68
C ALA A 251 -17.14 28.22 29.65
N ALA A 252 -17.51 28.73 28.48
CA ALA A 252 -18.64 29.60 28.25
C ALA A 252 -19.56 29.04 27.16
N ASP A 253 -19.79 27.72 27.10
CA ASP A 253 -20.76 26.98 26.24
C ASP A 253 -20.83 27.32 24.73
N ARG A 254 -20.02 28.25 24.24
CA ARG A 254 -19.78 28.50 22.83
C ARG A 254 -18.71 27.51 22.41
N ALA A 255 -19.17 26.33 22.00
CA ALA A 255 -18.32 25.34 21.34
C ALA A 255 -17.77 25.97 20.06
N GLY A 256 -16.48 26.32 20.07
CA GLY A 256 -15.80 26.74 18.86
C GLY A 256 -15.70 25.53 17.93
N ARG A 257 -15.89 25.72 16.62
CA ARG A 257 -15.78 24.63 15.66
C ARG A 257 -14.45 24.75 14.93
N GLN A 258 -13.73 23.63 14.82
CA GLN A 258 -12.45 23.57 14.11
C GLN A 258 -12.60 22.59 12.94
N PRO A 259 -12.16 22.96 11.72
CA PRO A 259 -12.15 22.03 10.59
C PRO A 259 -11.23 20.84 10.88
N LEU A 260 -11.70 19.66 10.52
CA LEU A 260 -10.98 18.40 10.59
C LEU A 260 -10.67 17.97 9.16
N GLN A 261 -9.37 17.98 8.83
CA GLN A 261 -8.89 17.57 7.52
C GLN A 261 -7.92 16.40 7.69
N LEU A 262 -8.16 15.35 6.93
CA LEU A 262 -7.26 14.22 6.77
C LEU A 262 -7.32 13.83 5.31
N THR A 263 -6.15 13.73 4.69
CA THR A 263 -5.97 13.03 3.43
C THR A 263 -4.76 12.16 3.63
N ALA A 264 -4.93 10.86 3.42
CA ALA A 264 -3.89 9.88 3.49
C ALA A 264 -4.19 8.76 2.49
N TYR A 265 -3.15 8.27 1.86
CA TYR A 265 -3.26 7.14 0.96
C TYR A 265 -2.57 5.96 1.64
N ALA A 266 -3.25 4.82 1.67
CA ALA A 266 -2.63 3.52 1.80
C ALA A 266 -1.45 3.39 0.84
N ARG A 267 -0.58 2.41 1.06
CA ARG A 267 0.35 1.92 0.04
C ARG A 267 -0.45 1.45 -1.18
N ALA A 268 -0.94 2.39 -1.96
CA ALA A 268 -0.74 2.38 -3.38
C ALA A 268 0.75 2.59 -3.59
N ASP A 269 1.29 1.93 -4.59
CA ASP A 269 2.50 2.35 -5.28
C ASP A 269 2.47 3.89 -5.48
N LYS A 270 3.03 4.66 -4.54
CA LYS A 270 3.11 6.13 -4.58
C LYS A 270 4.34 6.50 -5.42
N ARG A 271 4.23 6.19 -6.70
CA ARG A 271 4.64 7.10 -7.77
C ARG A 271 3.54 8.17 -7.87
N LEU A 272 3.85 9.41 -8.25
CA LEU A 272 2.98 10.62 -8.29
C LEU A 272 3.12 11.58 -7.08
N ILE A 273 4.36 12.04 -6.86
CA ILE A 273 4.86 13.44 -6.88
C ILE A 273 4.12 14.53 -6.05
N ASN A 274 4.88 15.16 -5.13
CA ASN A 274 5.10 16.61 -5.17
C ASN A 274 6.57 16.95 -4.79
N PRO A 275 7.28 17.85 -5.49
CA PRO A 275 8.75 17.98 -5.42
C PRO A 275 9.32 18.78 -4.24
N ASP A 276 8.50 19.30 -3.33
CA ASP A 276 8.95 20.37 -2.42
C ASP A 276 8.90 20.06 -0.91
N ASP A 277 8.54 18.86 -0.47
CA ASP A 277 8.68 18.51 0.95
C ASP A 277 9.87 17.57 1.18
N GLN A 278 11.00 18.19 1.51
CA GLN A 278 12.04 17.54 2.29
C GLN A 278 11.47 17.17 3.66
N SER A 279 11.15 15.89 3.88
CA SER A 279 11.66 15.12 5.02
C SER A 279 10.94 13.78 5.21
N SER A 280 11.77 12.75 5.44
CA SER A 280 11.44 11.46 6.07
C SER A 280 10.94 10.35 5.13
N GLY A 281 11.82 9.94 4.21
CA GLY A 281 11.67 8.75 3.38
C GLY A 281 11.59 7.46 4.20
N LEU A 282 10.53 6.70 4.00
CA LEU A 282 10.37 5.33 4.48
C LEU A 282 11.36 4.42 3.72
N THR A 283 12.38 3.96 4.44
CA THR A 283 13.42 3.04 3.97
C THR A 283 12.84 1.66 3.68
N SER A 284 12.58 1.33 2.42
CA SER A 284 12.60 -0.06 1.95
C SER A 284 13.38 -0.22 0.64
N ASN A 285 14.49 0.52 0.47
CA ASN A 285 15.35 0.39 -0.71
C ASN A 285 16.21 -0.86 -0.59
N TRP A 286 15.65 -2.05 -0.78
CA TRP A 286 16.45 -3.28 -0.79
C TRP A 286 17.49 -3.26 -1.92
N VAL A 287 17.16 -2.63 -3.04
CA VAL A 287 18.07 -2.44 -4.19
C VAL A 287 19.35 -1.67 -3.84
N THR A 288 19.27 -0.70 -2.92
CA THR A 288 20.42 0.13 -2.53
C THR A 288 20.89 -0.10 -1.09
N GLY A 289 20.35 -1.12 -0.40
CA GLY A 289 20.62 -1.35 1.02
C GLY A 289 20.22 -0.17 1.92
N GLY A 290 19.25 0.64 1.49
CA GLY A 290 18.86 1.87 2.20
C GLY A 290 19.80 3.05 2.00
N GLN A 291 20.83 2.94 1.16
CA GLN A 291 21.74 4.05 0.84
C GLN A 291 21.25 4.84 -0.38
N PRO A 292 21.43 6.17 -0.42
CA PRO A 292 21.16 6.95 -1.62
C PRO A 292 22.15 6.59 -2.74
N ILE A 293 21.70 6.65 -3.99
CA ILE A 293 22.60 6.48 -5.14
C ILE A 293 23.45 7.74 -5.27
N THR A 294 24.76 7.59 -5.04
CA THR A 294 25.72 8.71 -5.06
C THR A 294 26.37 8.96 -6.42
N SER A 295 26.22 8.02 -7.36
CA SER A 295 26.76 8.14 -8.71
C SER A 295 25.84 8.92 -9.64
N ASP A 296 26.45 9.75 -10.49
CA ASP A 296 25.77 10.48 -11.56
C ASP A 296 25.75 9.71 -12.90
N ARG A 297 26.31 8.49 -12.99
CA ARG A 297 26.44 7.70 -14.24
C ARG A 297 26.13 6.23 -14.00
N VAL A 298 24.84 5.91 -14.02
CA VAL A 298 24.31 4.66 -13.46
C VAL A 298 23.66 3.80 -14.55
N ARG A 299 23.93 2.49 -14.52
CA ARG A 299 23.18 1.50 -15.30
C ARG A 299 22.29 0.67 -14.39
N PHE A 300 21.07 0.41 -14.84
CA PHE A 300 20.17 -0.56 -14.24
C PHE A 300 20.03 -1.75 -15.18
N LEU A 301 20.43 -2.91 -14.70
CA LEU A 301 20.24 -4.18 -15.36
C LEU A 301 19.27 -5.03 -14.54
N VAL A 302 18.12 -5.33 -15.14
CA VAL A 302 16.96 -5.82 -14.41
C VAL A 302 16.47 -7.14 -14.99
N ASP A 303 16.21 -8.11 -14.15
CA ASP A 303 15.74 -9.43 -14.57
C ASP A 303 14.29 -9.37 -15.02
N GLY A 304 14.09 -9.80 -16.25
CA GLY A 304 12.81 -9.87 -16.92
C GLY A 304 12.29 -11.27 -17.12
N SER A 305 12.93 -12.29 -16.56
CA SER A 305 12.58 -13.70 -16.77
C SER A 305 11.26 -14.10 -16.13
N GLY A 306 10.68 -15.22 -16.57
CA GLY A 306 9.40 -15.73 -16.09
C GLY A 306 9.37 -16.08 -14.60
N SER A 307 10.52 -16.35 -13.96
CA SER A 307 10.60 -16.56 -12.50
C SER A 307 10.26 -15.31 -11.71
N MET A 308 10.44 -14.12 -12.29
CA MET A 308 9.95 -12.86 -11.72
C MET A 308 8.43 -12.80 -11.64
N GLY A 309 7.71 -13.65 -12.37
CA GLY A 309 6.25 -13.80 -12.27
C GLY A 309 5.78 -14.61 -11.06
N ALA A 310 6.71 -15.06 -10.20
CA ALA A 310 6.37 -15.79 -8.99
C ALA A 310 5.71 -14.88 -7.96
N CYS A 311 4.71 -15.42 -7.27
CA CYS A 311 4.06 -14.71 -6.18
C CYS A 311 4.97 -14.69 -4.95
N MET A 312 5.20 -13.51 -4.38
CA MET A 312 5.96 -13.35 -3.15
C MET A 312 5.09 -13.64 -1.93
N ASP A 313 3.84 -13.18 -1.97
CA ASP A 313 2.89 -13.35 -0.89
C ASP A 313 1.47 -13.60 -1.42
N TRP A 314 0.88 -14.71 -0.99
CA TRP A 314 -0.45 -15.14 -1.42
C TRP A 314 -1.48 -14.72 -0.37
N SER A 315 -2.62 -14.19 -0.80
CA SER A 315 -3.75 -13.93 0.11
C SER A 315 -4.30 -15.22 0.69
N ARG A 316 -4.47 -15.23 2.02
CA ARG A 316 -4.98 -16.35 2.80
C ARG A 316 -6.20 -15.96 3.62
N ASP A 317 -7.12 -16.90 3.79
CA ASP A 317 -8.23 -16.78 4.72
C ASP A 317 -7.76 -17.01 6.17
N ASP A 318 -8.66 -16.85 7.13
CA ASP A 318 -8.34 -16.99 8.57
C ASP A 318 -7.93 -18.43 8.97
N ARG A 319 -8.03 -19.40 8.04
CA ARG A 319 -7.59 -20.79 8.23
C ARG A 319 -6.29 -21.08 7.50
N GLY A 320 -5.64 -20.05 6.92
CA GLY A 320 -4.39 -20.17 6.18
C GLY A 320 -4.55 -20.73 4.76
N LYS A 321 -5.78 -20.89 4.25
CA LYS A 321 -6.05 -21.39 2.90
C LYS A 321 -6.00 -20.25 1.89
N LEU A 322 -5.49 -20.52 0.69
CA LEU A 322 -5.46 -19.56 -0.41
C LEU A 322 -6.86 -19.05 -0.77
N ILE A 323 -6.99 -17.73 -0.92
CA ILE A 323 -8.23 -17.08 -1.33
C ILE A 323 -8.29 -17.02 -2.86
N PRO A 324 -9.36 -17.54 -3.50
CA PRO A 324 -9.60 -17.32 -4.92
C PRO A 324 -10.19 -15.93 -5.16
N GLY A 325 -9.71 -15.28 -6.22
CA GLY A 325 -10.23 -14.06 -6.83
C GLY A 325 -11.17 -14.35 -8.00
N THR A 326 -11.56 -13.29 -8.71
CA THR A 326 -12.55 -13.30 -9.80
C THR A 326 -11.94 -13.48 -11.18
N SER A 327 -10.64 -13.22 -11.34
CA SER A 327 -9.88 -13.40 -12.59
C SER A 327 -8.84 -14.51 -12.44
N THR A 328 -8.39 -15.05 -13.57
CA THR A 328 -7.29 -16.02 -13.61
C THR A 328 -6.03 -15.35 -14.14
N ARG A 329 -4.90 -15.61 -13.49
CA ARG A 329 -3.58 -15.12 -13.90
C ARG A 329 -2.61 -16.29 -13.94
N GLU A 330 -1.68 -16.24 -14.88
CA GLU A 330 -0.57 -17.19 -14.93
C GLU A 330 0.54 -16.69 -13.99
N PHE A 331 0.96 -17.57 -13.09
CA PHE A 331 2.09 -17.35 -12.20
C PHE A 331 3.16 -18.40 -12.42
N GLN A 332 4.41 -18.02 -12.25
CA GLN A 332 5.46 -19.01 -12.02
C GLN A 332 5.30 -19.55 -10.59
N THR A 333 5.22 -20.86 -10.46
CA THR A 333 5.04 -21.52 -9.16
C THR A 333 6.28 -22.38 -8.88
N PRO A 334 7.26 -21.86 -8.12
CA PRO A 334 8.46 -22.61 -7.79
C PRO A 334 8.12 -23.78 -6.87
N GLU A 335 9.07 -24.67 -6.66
CA GLU A 335 8.89 -25.75 -5.68
C GLU A 335 8.57 -25.20 -4.28
N GLY A 336 7.61 -25.82 -3.61
CA GLY A 336 7.10 -25.35 -2.32
C GLY A 336 6.05 -24.23 -2.40
N ASP A 337 5.74 -23.71 -3.58
CA ASP A 337 4.68 -22.71 -3.74
C ASP A 337 3.29 -23.33 -3.46
N PRO A 338 2.44 -22.68 -2.64
CA PRO A 338 1.14 -23.23 -2.24
C PRO A 338 0.14 -23.32 -3.41
N ALA A 339 0.33 -22.58 -4.49
CA ALA A 339 -0.47 -22.63 -5.71
C ALA A 339 0.11 -23.59 -6.76
N ARG A 340 1.23 -24.25 -6.47
CA ARG A 340 1.85 -25.23 -7.38
C ARG A 340 0.93 -26.43 -7.57
N VAL A 341 0.44 -26.62 -8.79
CA VAL A 341 -0.17 -27.89 -9.20
C VAL A 341 0.95 -28.82 -9.66
N THR A 342 1.23 -29.87 -8.88
CA THR A 342 2.22 -30.88 -9.26
C THR A 342 1.75 -31.63 -10.49
N THR A 343 2.38 -31.37 -11.64
CA THR A 343 2.36 -32.29 -12.78
C THR A 343 3.40 -33.38 -12.52
N ASN A 344 3.30 -34.54 -13.20
CA ASN A 344 4.21 -35.70 -13.01
C ASN A 344 5.69 -35.44 -13.39
N TYR A 345 6.13 -34.19 -13.56
CA TYR A 345 7.50 -33.80 -13.90
C TYR A 345 8.13 -32.97 -12.77
N PRO A 346 8.98 -33.57 -11.93
CA PRO A 346 9.50 -32.94 -10.71
C PRO A 346 10.46 -31.75 -10.92
N PHE A 347 11.00 -31.54 -12.13
CA PHE A 347 12.12 -30.60 -12.36
C PHE A 347 11.83 -29.38 -13.25
N SER A 348 10.56 -29.09 -13.58
CA SER A 348 10.24 -27.89 -14.38
C SER A 348 9.54 -26.83 -13.53
N PRO A 349 9.95 -25.55 -13.59
CA PRO A 349 9.14 -24.46 -13.04
C PRO A 349 7.76 -24.51 -13.71
N SER A 350 6.73 -24.74 -12.91
CA SER A 350 5.37 -24.84 -13.43
C SER A 350 4.79 -23.44 -13.56
N TYR A 351 4.43 -23.07 -14.78
CA TYR A 351 3.54 -21.94 -15.01
C TYR A 351 2.12 -22.44 -14.82
N ASN A 352 1.46 -21.92 -13.79
CA ASN A 352 0.11 -22.34 -13.43
C ASN A 352 -0.84 -21.16 -13.58
N VAL A 353 -1.87 -21.35 -14.42
CA VAL A 353 -3.02 -20.45 -14.47
C VAL A 353 -3.94 -20.84 -13.33
N ASN A 354 -4.12 -19.93 -12.38
CA ASN A 354 -5.05 -20.12 -11.28
C ASN A 354 -5.74 -18.79 -10.96
N SER A 355 -6.78 -18.84 -10.12
CA SER A 355 -7.50 -17.66 -9.67
C SER A 355 -7.07 -17.21 -8.27
N TYR A 356 -6.01 -17.76 -7.67
CA TYR A 356 -5.62 -17.34 -6.33
C TYR A 356 -5.12 -15.90 -6.33
N VAL A 357 -5.48 -15.15 -5.30
CA VAL A 357 -5.08 -13.75 -5.18
C VAL A 357 -3.63 -13.68 -4.70
N CYS A 358 -2.73 -13.24 -5.57
CA CYS A 358 -1.38 -12.86 -5.20
C CYS A 358 -1.38 -11.41 -4.71
N ASN A 359 -0.84 -11.14 -3.51
CA ASN A 359 -0.70 -9.77 -3.00
C ASN A 359 0.36 -9.00 -3.77
N GLN A 360 1.47 -9.66 -4.15
CA GLN A 360 2.57 -9.07 -4.91
C GLN A 360 3.45 -10.14 -5.55
N THR A 361 3.80 -9.97 -6.82
CA THR A 361 4.80 -10.76 -7.55
C THR A 361 6.19 -10.13 -7.46
N ARG A 362 7.25 -10.91 -7.77
CA ARG A 362 8.62 -10.38 -7.79
C ARG A 362 8.77 -9.25 -8.82
N MET A 363 8.15 -9.37 -9.99
CA MET A 363 8.14 -8.35 -11.04
C MET A 363 7.44 -7.06 -10.58
N GLU A 364 6.28 -7.16 -9.94
CA GLU A 364 5.60 -5.98 -9.39
C GLU A 364 6.46 -5.29 -8.33
N ARG A 365 7.07 -6.07 -7.43
CA ARG A 365 7.99 -5.54 -6.41
C ARG A 365 9.19 -4.83 -7.02
N LEU A 366 9.75 -5.41 -8.08
CA LEU A 366 10.87 -4.83 -8.82
C LEU A 366 10.49 -3.51 -9.49
N LYS A 367 9.34 -3.48 -10.18
CA LYS A 367 8.82 -2.26 -10.82
C LYS A 367 8.64 -1.15 -9.81
N GLU A 368 8.00 -1.43 -8.68
CA GLU A 368 7.81 -0.46 -7.59
C GLU A 368 9.12 0.17 -7.13
N GLU A 369 10.17 -0.63 -6.97
CA GLU A 369 11.45 -0.17 -6.43
C GLU A 369 12.27 0.57 -7.48
N MET A 370 12.24 0.08 -8.72
CA MET A 370 12.80 0.80 -9.87
C MET A 370 12.17 2.18 -10.04
N THR A 371 10.87 2.36 -9.74
CA THR A 371 10.32 3.72 -9.71
C THR A 371 11.02 4.59 -8.72
N LYS A 372 11.08 4.13 -7.47
CA LYS A 372 11.39 5.02 -6.36
C LYS A 372 12.79 5.53 -6.56
N ILE A 373 13.65 4.64 -7.02
CA ILE A 373 14.98 4.96 -7.50
C ILE A 373 14.88 6.00 -8.61
N ILE A 374 14.24 5.70 -9.74
CA ILE A 374 14.19 6.62 -10.88
C ILE A 374 13.61 7.98 -10.50
N GLU A 375 12.52 8.07 -9.74
CA GLU A 375 11.93 9.34 -9.27
C GLU A 375 12.87 10.11 -8.32
N SER A 376 13.61 9.41 -7.46
CA SER A 376 14.52 10.03 -6.49
C SER A 376 15.84 10.50 -7.09
N LEU A 377 16.22 10.02 -8.28
CA LEU A 377 17.48 10.39 -8.91
C LEU A 377 17.52 11.89 -9.27
N PRO A 378 18.64 12.59 -8.97
CA PRO A 378 18.86 13.96 -9.42
C PRO A 378 18.66 14.12 -10.93
N SER A 379 18.08 15.25 -11.36
CA SER A 379 17.76 15.47 -12.77
C SER A 379 18.97 15.47 -13.71
N ASN A 380 20.18 15.71 -13.20
CA ASN A 380 21.44 15.66 -13.95
C ASN A 380 22.06 14.26 -14.03
N THR A 381 21.56 13.27 -13.29
CA THR A 381 22.06 11.90 -13.33
C THR A 381 21.85 11.30 -14.72
N LYS A 382 22.89 10.66 -15.27
CA LYS A 382 22.83 9.92 -16.53
C LYS A 382 22.52 8.46 -16.25
N VAL A 383 21.48 7.93 -16.88
CA VAL A 383 21.00 6.57 -16.64
C VAL A 383 20.78 5.78 -17.91
N SER A 384 20.87 4.46 -17.77
CA SER A 384 20.38 3.49 -18.76
C SER A 384 19.62 2.39 -18.03
N VAL A 385 18.52 1.92 -18.62
CA VAL A 385 17.69 0.84 -18.08
C VAL A 385 17.57 -0.26 -19.13
N GLU A 386 17.93 -1.48 -18.74
CA GLU A 386 17.87 -2.66 -19.57
C GLU A 386 17.19 -3.80 -18.80
N ILE A 387 16.20 -4.44 -19.43
CA ILE A 387 15.55 -5.64 -18.91
C ILE A 387 16.07 -6.85 -19.71
N PHE A 388 16.56 -7.87 -18.99
CA PHE A 388 17.19 -9.04 -19.61
C PHE A 388 16.38 -10.31 -19.41
N SER A 389 16.40 -11.16 -20.42
CA SER A 389 15.86 -12.51 -20.41
C SER A 389 16.52 -13.32 -21.53
N SER A 390 16.22 -14.62 -21.63
CA SER A 390 16.53 -15.40 -22.83
C SER A 390 15.96 -14.72 -24.07
N LYS A 391 16.64 -14.84 -25.21
CA LYS A 391 16.26 -14.15 -26.45
C LYS A 391 15.05 -14.74 -27.16
N SER A 392 15.03 -16.07 -27.30
CA SER A 392 13.99 -16.77 -28.03
C SER A 392 13.90 -18.23 -27.62
N ASN A 393 12.76 -18.84 -27.95
CA ASN A 393 12.55 -20.28 -27.90
C ASN A 393 11.84 -20.72 -29.17
N ASN A 394 12.42 -21.69 -29.88
CA ASN A 394 11.91 -22.21 -31.15
C ASN A 394 11.58 -21.13 -32.21
N GLY A 395 12.39 -20.06 -32.27
CA GLY A 395 12.23 -18.96 -33.22
C GLY A 395 11.26 -17.85 -32.77
N ASN A 396 10.55 -18.01 -31.65
CA ASN A 396 9.73 -16.95 -31.07
C ASN A 396 10.54 -16.15 -30.06
N SER A 397 10.61 -14.84 -30.25
CA SER A 397 11.32 -13.94 -29.33
C SER A 397 10.56 -13.81 -28.02
N TYR A 398 11.28 -13.85 -26.90
CA TYR A 398 10.72 -13.55 -25.60
C TYR A 398 10.56 -12.04 -25.42
N TYR A 399 9.58 -11.65 -24.60
CA TYR A 399 9.18 -10.26 -24.49
C TYR A 399 10.20 -9.38 -23.73
N ASN A 400 10.85 -9.93 -22.70
CA ASN A 400 11.60 -9.16 -21.71
C ASN A 400 13.12 -9.11 -21.91
N ASN A 401 13.58 -9.22 -23.17
CA ASN A 401 14.96 -8.93 -23.54
C ASN A 401 15.00 -7.61 -24.33
N ARG A 402 14.87 -6.47 -23.62
CA ARG A 402 14.66 -5.13 -24.20
C ARG A 402 15.54 -4.08 -23.52
N GLN A 403 15.87 -3.05 -24.27
CA GLN A 403 16.56 -1.85 -23.77
C GLN A 403 15.61 -0.66 -23.86
N TRP A 404 15.67 0.23 -22.87
CA TRP A 404 14.96 1.50 -22.96
C TRP A 404 15.48 2.29 -24.16
N SER A 405 14.56 2.65 -25.08
CA SER A 405 14.89 3.20 -26.39
C SER A 405 15.77 4.45 -26.33
N ARG A 406 15.55 5.32 -25.33
CA ARG A 406 16.36 6.53 -25.13
C ARG A 406 17.80 6.21 -24.73
N SER A 407 18.04 5.14 -23.99
CA SER A 407 19.36 4.75 -23.49
C SER A 407 20.00 3.57 -24.24
N LYS A 408 19.50 3.24 -25.44
CA LYS A 408 20.01 2.11 -26.24
C LYS A 408 21.48 2.30 -26.64
N ASP A 409 21.85 3.54 -26.94
CA ASP A 409 23.19 3.92 -27.40
C ASP A 409 24.09 4.47 -26.28
N GLY A 410 23.69 4.35 -25.01
CA GLY A 410 24.45 4.82 -23.86
C GLY A 410 23.60 5.51 -22.80
N LEU A 411 24.25 6.10 -21.79
CA LEU A 411 23.56 6.80 -20.71
C LEU A 411 22.91 8.10 -21.19
N VAL A 412 21.70 8.39 -20.71
CA VAL A 412 20.97 9.63 -20.97
C VAL A 412 20.60 10.35 -19.69
N THR A 413 20.56 11.68 -19.72
CA THR A 413 20.18 12.49 -18.56
C THR A 413 18.73 12.24 -18.16
N ILE A 414 18.49 11.88 -16.90
CA ILE A 414 17.16 11.45 -16.44
C ILE A 414 16.15 12.59 -16.36
N GLY A 415 16.56 13.84 -16.11
CA GLY A 415 15.65 14.98 -15.91
C GLY A 415 14.59 15.13 -17.01
N GLU A 416 15.00 15.18 -18.27
CA GLU A 416 14.10 15.30 -19.43
C GLU A 416 13.49 13.97 -19.87
N ASN A 417 14.05 12.84 -19.43
CA ASN A 417 13.69 11.51 -19.88
C ASN A 417 12.96 10.69 -18.79
N ARG A 418 12.64 11.30 -17.64
CA ARG A 418 12.12 10.62 -16.45
C ARG A 418 10.82 9.89 -16.73
N GLU A 419 9.87 10.58 -17.36
CA GLU A 419 8.57 10.01 -17.72
C GLU A 419 8.74 8.79 -18.66
N SER A 420 9.58 8.91 -19.68
CA SER A 420 9.85 7.80 -20.61
C SER A 420 10.56 6.62 -19.95
N ALA A 421 11.42 6.86 -18.95
CA ALA A 421 12.03 5.78 -18.17
C ALA A 421 11.00 5.07 -17.29
N LEU A 422 10.08 5.81 -16.67
CA LEU A 422 9.00 5.26 -15.85
C LEU A 422 8.02 4.45 -16.69
N GLU A 423 7.70 4.91 -17.90
CA GLU A 423 6.87 4.22 -18.89
C GLU A 423 7.51 2.88 -19.30
N PHE A 424 8.82 2.88 -19.59
CA PHE A 424 9.54 1.65 -19.90
C PHE A 424 9.47 0.64 -18.74
N ILE A 425 9.67 1.10 -17.49
CA ILE A 425 9.54 0.25 -16.30
C ILE A 425 8.12 -0.28 -16.12
N SER A 426 7.08 0.53 -16.39
CA SER A 426 5.70 0.03 -16.31
C SER A 426 5.40 -1.07 -17.32
N SER A 427 6.11 -1.10 -18.46
CA SER A 427 5.94 -2.11 -19.52
C SER A 427 6.61 -3.46 -19.26
N PHE A 428 7.16 -3.73 -18.07
CA PHE A 428 7.88 -4.99 -17.83
C PHE A 428 6.97 -6.24 -17.81
N ASP A 429 5.69 -6.07 -17.50
CA ASP A 429 4.65 -7.10 -17.43
C ASP A 429 3.40 -6.72 -18.24
N MET A 430 3.47 -5.64 -19.04
CA MET A 430 2.38 -5.14 -19.88
C MET A 430 2.86 -4.96 -21.33
N ASP A 431 1.98 -5.18 -22.30
CA ASP A 431 2.26 -4.89 -23.70
C ASP A 431 2.00 -3.41 -24.06
N GLU A 432 2.09 -3.09 -25.35
CA GLU A 432 1.91 -1.73 -25.87
C GLU A 432 0.46 -1.22 -25.71
N ASP A 433 -0.52 -2.13 -25.59
CA ASP A 433 -1.92 -1.80 -25.37
C ASP A 433 -2.27 -1.70 -23.86
N GLY A 434 -1.29 -1.97 -22.99
CA GLY A 434 -1.45 -1.97 -21.54
C GLY A 434 -2.01 -3.28 -20.98
N ASP A 435 -2.07 -4.34 -21.80
CA ASP A 435 -2.57 -5.64 -21.39
C ASP A 435 -1.49 -6.47 -20.70
N TYR A 436 -1.88 -7.25 -19.69
CA TYR A 436 -0.97 -8.10 -18.94
C TYR A 436 -0.33 -9.19 -19.82
N ILE A 437 1.00 -9.24 -19.80
CA ILE A 437 1.78 -10.29 -20.47
C ILE A 437 2.10 -11.38 -19.46
N LYS A 438 1.74 -12.61 -19.82
CA LYS A 438 1.93 -13.78 -18.95
C LYS A 438 3.41 -14.18 -18.78
N PRO A 439 3.83 -14.72 -17.61
CA PRO A 439 5.24 -14.98 -17.32
C PRO A 439 5.88 -16.05 -18.22
N SER A 440 5.11 -16.98 -18.78
CA SER A 440 5.63 -17.99 -19.70
C SER A 440 6.22 -17.41 -21.00
N THR A 441 5.90 -16.16 -21.36
CA THR A 441 6.43 -15.48 -22.55
C THR A 441 7.59 -14.54 -22.25
N TRP A 442 8.04 -14.48 -21.00
CA TRP A 442 9.10 -13.58 -20.56
C TRP A 442 10.50 -14.16 -20.77
N GLY A 443 10.64 -15.49 -20.82
CA GLY A 443 11.93 -16.17 -21.05
C GLY A 443 12.63 -16.62 -19.77
N GLY A 444 13.81 -17.21 -19.91
CA GLY A 444 14.65 -17.63 -18.77
C GLY A 444 15.60 -16.53 -18.31
N THR A 445 16.19 -16.70 -17.13
CA THR A 445 17.22 -15.80 -16.58
C THR A 445 18.50 -15.95 -17.39
N ASN A 446 18.83 -14.95 -18.23
CA ASN A 446 20.05 -14.95 -19.05
C ASN A 446 20.66 -13.53 -19.06
N PRO A 447 21.57 -13.23 -18.13
CA PRO A 447 22.13 -11.89 -17.97
C PRO A 447 23.35 -11.62 -18.88
N TRP A 448 23.89 -12.62 -19.57
CA TRP A 448 25.27 -12.60 -20.09
C TRP A 448 25.56 -11.47 -21.07
N GLU A 449 24.72 -11.32 -22.09
CA GLU A 449 24.97 -10.26 -23.07
C GLU A 449 24.76 -8.86 -22.50
N ALA A 450 23.81 -8.74 -21.57
CA ALA A 450 23.48 -7.47 -20.95
C ALA A 450 24.58 -7.04 -19.96
N LEU A 451 25.13 -7.98 -19.18
CA LEU A 451 26.33 -7.74 -18.37
C LEU A 451 27.53 -7.38 -19.25
N LEU A 452 27.80 -8.10 -20.34
CA LEU A 452 28.87 -7.76 -21.28
C LEU A 452 28.70 -6.32 -21.83
N ARG A 453 27.47 -5.91 -22.16
CA ARG A 453 27.18 -4.52 -22.58
C ARG A 453 27.46 -3.52 -21.46
N ALA A 454 27.05 -3.82 -20.22
CA ALA A 454 27.26 -2.93 -19.08
C ALA A 454 28.76 -2.72 -18.79
N PHE A 455 29.56 -3.79 -18.76
CA PHE A 455 31.01 -3.70 -18.53
C PHE A 455 31.77 -2.99 -19.67
N ARG A 456 31.27 -3.10 -20.91
CA ARG A 456 31.83 -2.40 -22.08
C ARG A 456 31.49 -0.92 -22.12
N ASP A 457 30.45 -0.45 -21.43
CA ASP A 457 30.09 0.97 -21.42
C ASP A 457 31.07 1.78 -20.58
N ARG A 458 32.06 2.39 -21.25
CA ARG A 458 33.09 3.21 -20.62
C ARG A 458 32.55 4.51 -19.98
N SER A 459 31.28 4.86 -20.21
CA SER A 459 30.67 6.06 -19.63
C SER A 459 29.99 5.83 -18.27
N ALA A 460 29.65 4.59 -17.92
CA ALA A 460 29.07 4.25 -16.62
C ALA A 460 30.16 3.93 -15.59
N ASP A 461 29.96 4.34 -14.34
CA ASP A 461 30.83 3.97 -13.21
C ASP A 461 30.13 3.05 -12.20
N THR A 462 28.79 2.95 -12.27
CA THR A 462 27.98 2.15 -11.34
C THR A 462 26.95 1.33 -12.10
N LEU A 463 26.83 0.05 -11.74
CA LEU A 463 25.81 -0.88 -12.22
C LEU A 463 24.95 -1.36 -11.04
N TYR A 464 23.63 -1.28 -11.17
CA TYR A 464 22.68 -1.98 -10.31
C TYR A 464 22.16 -3.21 -11.05
N PHE A 465 22.46 -4.39 -10.53
CA PHE A 465 22.09 -5.67 -11.13
C PHE A 465 21.04 -6.38 -10.27
N LEU A 466 19.81 -6.45 -10.78
CA LEU A 466 18.63 -6.91 -10.03
C LEU A 466 18.11 -8.21 -10.64
N SER A 467 18.01 -9.28 -9.86
CA SER A 467 17.51 -10.59 -10.32
C SER A 467 16.83 -11.37 -9.21
N ASP A 468 16.10 -12.43 -9.53
CA ASP A 468 15.63 -13.40 -8.54
C ASP A 468 16.54 -14.62 -8.39
N GLY A 469 17.71 -14.66 -9.05
CA GLY A 469 18.79 -15.58 -8.69
C GLY A 469 19.63 -16.11 -9.85
N LEU A 470 19.71 -17.43 -9.94
CA LEU A 470 20.67 -18.14 -10.80
C LEU A 470 20.29 -18.06 -12.28
N PRO A 471 21.28 -17.81 -13.17
CA PRO A 471 21.10 -17.95 -14.60
C PRO A 471 20.60 -19.35 -14.99
N THR A 472 19.83 -19.40 -16.08
CA THR A 472 19.25 -20.63 -16.64
C THR A 472 20.02 -21.15 -17.86
N SER A 473 21.18 -20.56 -18.15
CA SER A 473 21.99 -20.86 -19.33
C SER A 473 23.48 -20.75 -19.03
N ASP A 474 24.26 -21.64 -19.62
CA ASP A 474 25.73 -21.57 -19.63
C ASP A 474 26.22 -20.19 -20.07
N PHE A 475 27.32 -19.74 -19.47
CA PHE A 475 28.03 -18.57 -19.95
C PHE A 475 29.11 -18.99 -20.95
N ILE A 476 28.97 -18.59 -22.21
CA ILE A 476 29.88 -18.96 -23.30
C ILE A 476 30.43 -17.69 -23.94
N VAL A 477 31.76 -17.61 -24.06
CA VAL A 477 32.49 -16.50 -24.66
C VAL A 477 33.45 -17.05 -25.72
N TYR A 478 33.36 -16.52 -26.95
CA TYR A 478 34.18 -16.95 -28.11
C TYR A 478 34.22 -18.48 -28.36
N GLY A 479 33.13 -19.18 -28.01
CA GLY A 479 33.03 -20.64 -28.15
C GLY A 479 33.63 -21.44 -26.99
N SER A 480 34.26 -20.77 -26.02
CA SER A 480 34.70 -21.35 -24.77
C SER A 480 33.62 -21.17 -23.71
N ARG A 481 33.27 -22.26 -23.03
CA ARG A 481 32.37 -22.20 -21.89
C ARG A 481 33.12 -21.70 -20.67
N ILE A 482 32.60 -20.65 -20.06
CA ILE A 482 33.18 -19.96 -18.90
C ILE A 482 32.50 -20.41 -17.60
N ALA A 483 31.18 -20.59 -17.61
CA ALA A 483 30.42 -21.11 -16.48
C ALA A 483 29.28 -22.02 -16.95
N GLU A 484 28.93 -22.99 -16.11
CA GLU A 484 27.87 -24.00 -16.32
C GLU A 484 26.72 -23.81 -15.34
N VAL A 485 25.52 -24.24 -15.73
CA VAL A 485 24.36 -24.18 -14.82
C VAL A 485 24.57 -24.97 -13.51
N ASP A 486 25.49 -25.95 -13.53
CA ASP A 486 25.80 -26.83 -12.40
C ASP A 486 27.01 -26.37 -11.56
N ASP A 487 27.69 -25.24 -11.88
CA ASP A 487 28.95 -24.81 -11.24
C ASP A 487 28.85 -23.57 -10.32
N ASP A 488 27.65 -23.28 -9.82
CA ASP A 488 27.32 -22.11 -8.98
C ASP A 488 27.63 -20.74 -9.63
N PHE A 489 28.16 -20.70 -10.86
CA PHE A 489 28.54 -19.52 -11.67
C PHE A 489 29.68 -18.66 -11.12
N ASP A 490 30.48 -19.18 -10.19
CA ASP A 490 31.63 -18.46 -9.62
C ASP A 490 32.66 -18.03 -10.69
N SER A 491 32.86 -18.86 -11.71
CA SER A 491 33.76 -18.58 -12.85
C SER A 491 33.27 -17.41 -13.71
N ALA A 492 31.97 -17.13 -13.72
CA ALA A 492 31.42 -15.96 -14.41
C ALA A 492 31.79 -14.67 -13.68
N ALA A 493 31.76 -14.67 -12.34
CA ALA A 493 32.18 -13.51 -11.54
C ALA A 493 33.67 -13.19 -11.77
N ASP A 494 34.54 -14.20 -11.78
CA ASP A 494 35.99 -14.04 -12.03
C ASP A 494 36.27 -13.46 -13.44
N TYR A 495 35.46 -13.87 -14.42
CA TYR A 495 35.55 -13.33 -15.78
C TYR A 495 35.19 -11.85 -15.84
N PHE A 496 34.12 -11.43 -15.14
CA PHE A 496 33.72 -10.02 -15.11
C PHE A 496 34.66 -9.15 -14.28
N GLU A 497 35.27 -9.69 -13.22
CA GLU A 497 36.38 -9.05 -12.50
C GLU A 497 37.55 -8.76 -13.45
N THR A 498 37.95 -9.76 -14.26
CA THR A 498 39.02 -9.59 -15.26
C THR A 498 38.68 -8.50 -16.28
N ILE A 499 37.43 -8.43 -16.77
CA ILE A 499 37.00 -7.35 -17.67
C ILE A 499 37.08 -5.98 -16.98
N ASN A 500 36.79 -5.92 -15.68
CA ASN A 500 36.89 -4.68 -14.91
C ASN A 500 38.34 -4.25 -14.72
N ASP A 501 39.27 -5.18 -14.51
CA ASP A 501 40.70 -4.90 -14.44
C ASP A 501 41.25 -4.40 -15.78
N GLU A 502 40.84 -5.01 -16.89
CA GLU A 502 41.19 -4.54 -18.25
C GLU A 502 40.67 -3.13 -18.49
N ARG A 503 39.45 -2.83 -18.03
CA ARG A 503 38.86 -1.49 -18.10
C ARG A 503 39.72 -0.44 -17.38
N ILE A 504 40.24 -0.77 -16.20
CA ILE A 504 41.12 0.12 -15.43
C ILE A 504 42.46 0.27 -16.15
N ALA A 505 43.02 -0.83 -16.68
CA ALA A 505 44.29 -0.81 -17.43
C ALA A 505 44.21 0.06 -18.69
N ASP A 506 43.05 0.13 -19.34
CA ASP A 506 42.76 1.01 -20.48
C ASP A 506 42.59 2.49 -20.09
N GLY A 507 42.66 2.83 -18.80
CA GLY A 507 42.54 4.21 -18.30
C GLY A 507 41.11 4.67 -18.02
N HIS A 508 40.15 3.75 -17.91
CA HIS A 508 38.77 4.06 -17.52
C HIS A 508 38.52 3.81 -16.03
N GLU A 509 37.49 4.44 -15.47
CA GLU A 509 37.06 4.14 -14.09
C GLU A 509 36.51 2.71 -14.00
N ALA A 510 36.76 2.04 -12.88
CA ALA A 510 36.18 0.74 -12.57
C ALA A 510 34.65 0.82 -12.56
N LEU A 511 33.97 -0.23 -13.02
CA LEU A 511 32.53 -0.37 -12.86
C LEU A 511 32.25 -1.00 -11.50
N ILE A 512 31.51 -0.31 -10.64
CA ILE A 512 31.07 -0.81 -9.33
C ILE A 512 29.72 -1.53 -9.51
N VAL A 513 29.65 -2.83 -9.21
CA VAL A 513 28.41 -3.61 -9.36
C VAL A 513 27.72 -3.78 -8.02
N ASN A 514 26.59 -3.10 -7.84
CA ASN A 514 25.67 -3.33 -6.74
C ASN A 514 24.64 -4.37 -7.18
N ALA A 515 24.67 -5.54 -6.58
CA ALA A 515 23.78 -6.64 -6.93
C ALA A 515 22.68 -6.80 -5.88
N ALA A 516 21.46 -7.07 -6.33
CA ALA A 516 20.35 -7.30 -5.42
C ALA A 516 19.52 -8.49 -5.89
N SER A 517 19.28 -9.46 -5.00
CA SER A 517 18.47 -10.63 -5.30
C SER A 517 17.10 -10.63 -4.61
N ILE A 518 16.06 -11.06 -5.31
CA ILE A 518 14.69 -11.15 -4.79
C ILE A 518 14.38 -12.58 -4.35
N MET A 519 14.03 -12.73 -3.07
CA MET A 519 13.75 -13.97 -2.33
C MET A 519 14.92 -14.95 -2.22
N LEU A 520 15.57 -15.30 -3.32
CA LEU A 520 16.61 -16.33 -3.35
C LEU A 520 17.99 -15.70 -3.17
N HIS A 521 18.84 -16.35 -2.37
CA HIS A 521 20.25 -15.98 -2.27
C HIS A 521 20.96 -16.40 -3.56
N SER A 522 21.96 -15.62 -3.98
CA SER A 522 22.72 -15.85 -5.21
C SER A 522 24.21 -15.62 -4.96
N GLY A 523 24.94 -16.70 -4.72
CA GLY A 523 26.36 -16.66 -4.37
C GLY A 523 27.24 -15.96 -5.42
N TRP A 524 27.03 -16.25 -6.71
CA TRP A 524 27.82 -15.59 -7.76
C TRP A 524 27.54 -14.09 -7.89
N MET A 525 26.31 -13.64 -7.62
CA MET A 525 25.96 -12.22 -7.61
C MET A 525 26.65 -11.49 -6.44
N GLU A 526 26.70 -12.15 -5.28
CA GLU A 526 27.43 -11.67 -4.11
C GLU A 526 28.92 -11.55 -4.44
N LYS A 527 29.53 -12.62 -4.97
CA LYS A 527 30.92 -12.63 -5.42
C LYS A 527 31.23 -11.54 -6.46
N LEU A 528 30.35 -11.34 -7.45
CA LEU A 528 30.50 -10.30 -8.47
C LEU A 528 30.42 -8.88 -7.88
N ALA A 529 29.53 -8.66 -6.92
CA ALA A 529 29.46 -7.38 -6.23
C ALA A 529 30.73 -7.12 -5.42
N GLU A 530 31.18 -8.12 -4.65
CA GLU A 530 32.40 -8.03 -3.86
C GLU A 530 33.66 -7.78 -4.71
N SER A 531 33.82 -8.51 -5.82
CA SER A 531 34.97 -8.36 -6.72
C SER A 531 35.04 -7.01 -7.43
N THR A 532 33.92 -6.28 -7.48
CA THR A 532 33.84 -4.95 -8.10
C THR A 532 33.69 -3.82 -7.07
N ASN A 533 33.93 -4.10 -5.78
CA ASN A 533 33.76 -3.17 -4.66
C ASN A 533 32.33 -2.60 -4.52
N GLY A 534 31.32 -3.31 -4.99
CA GLY A 534 29.92 -2.98 -4.80
C GLY A 534 29.30 -3.68 -3.60
N ASN A 535 27.99 -3.52 -3.44
CA ASN A 535 27.24 -4.15 -2.36
C ASN A 535 26.29 -5.23 -2.89
N TYR A 536 26.14 -6.31 -2.11
CA TYR A 536 25.11 -7.32 -2.33
C TYR A 536 23.99 -7.19 -1.31
N THR A 537 22.74 -7.23 -1.77
CA THR A 537 21.56 -7.25 -0.91
C THR A 537 20.57 -8.34 -1.31
N GLN A 538 19.86 -8.89 -0.33
CA GLN A 538 18.81 -9.88 -0.56
C GLN A 538 17.48 -9.35 -0.01
N ALA A 539 16.49 -9.17 -0.89
CA ALA A 539 15.11 -8.95 -0.49
C ALA A 539 14.50 -10.29 -0.03
N ARG A 540 14.31 -10.45 1.28
CA ARG A 540 13.64 -11.65 1.83
C ARG A 540 12.13 -11.50 1.78
N LYS A 541 11.44 -12.64 1.78
CA LYS A 541 10.02 -12.71 2.12
C LYS A 541 9.86 -12.07 3.51
N GLN A 542 9.16 -10.94 3.59
CA GLN A 542 8.83 -10.31 4.88
C GLN A 542 7.82 -11.17 5.62
#